data_AF-A0A919JZQ0-F1
#
_entry.id   AF-A0A919JZQ0-F1
#
_cell.length_a   1.000
_cell.length_b   1.000
_cell.length_c   1.000
_cell.angle_alpha   90.00
_cell.angle_beta   90.00
_cell.angle_gamma   90.00
#
_symmetry.space_group_name_H-M   'P 1'
#
loop_
_entity.id
_entity.type
_entity.pdbx_description
1 polymer ?
#
loop_
_entity_poly.entity_id
_entity_poly.type
_entity_poly.pdbx_seq_one_letter_code
_entity_poly.pdbx_strand_id
1 'polypeptide(L)' 'MSREFFPKGITLSRNDLGGLAVEWNGIFIGWIHASIGDQWNAYVRGKKNGDPGIMLGRFTKDEAVRRIALAAGWPGTE' A
#
# COMPACT_ATOMS: atom_id res chain seq x y z
N MET A 1 -22.51 -1.63 -1.98
CA MET A 1 -21.17 -1.53 -2.59
C MET A 1 -20.36 -0.58 -1.74
N SER A 2 -19.45 -1.10 -0.91
CA SER A 2 -18.51 -0.26 -0.14
C SER A 2 -17.57 0.42 -1.12
N ARG A 3 -17.70 1.74 -1.24
CA ARG A 3 -16.77 2.58 -1.98
C ARG A 3 -15.44 2.51 -1.22
N GLU A 4 -14.53 1.64 -1.64
CA GLU A 4 -13.16 1.59 -1.10
C GLU A 4 -12.60 3.01 -1.24
N PHE A 5 -12.43 3.70 -0.11
CA PHE A 5 -12.05 5.11 -0.08
C PHE A 5 -10.53 5.18 -0.17
N PHE A 6 -10.01 4.91 -1.37
CA PHE A 6 -8.58 5.06 -1.61
C PHE A 6 -8.21 6.54 -1.72
N PRO A 7 -7.08 6.94 -1.13
CA PRO A 7 -6.52 8.28 -1.34
C PRO A 7 -6.46 8.65 -2.82
N LYS A 8 -6.74 9.91 -3.16
CA LYS A 8 -6.76 10.36 -4.56
C LYS A 8 -5.43 10.06 -5.27
N GLY A 9 -5.52 9.41 -6.42
CA GLY A 9 -4.35 9.04 -7.23
C GLY A 9 -3.67 7.75 -6.79
N ILE A 10 -4.23 7.01 -5.82
CA ILE A 10 -3.78 5.67 -5.49
C ILE A 10 -4.42 4.63 -6.41
N THR A 11 -3.59 3.76 -6.96
CA THR A 11 -3.99 2.59 -7.72
C THR A 11 -3.41 1.32 -7.10
N LEU A 12 -4.18 0.23 -7.18
CA LEU A 12 -3.75 -1.10 -6.78
C LEU A 12 -3.62 -1.97 -8.02
N SER A 13 -2.45 -2.57 -8.19
CA SER A 13 -2.18 -3.55 -9.24
C SER A 13 -1.76 -4.88 -8.62
N ARG A 14 -2.25 -5.99 -9.15
CA ARG A 14 -1.89 -7.32 -8.63
C ARG A 14 -0.48 -7.64 -9.07
N ASN A 15 0.36 -8.11 -8.14
CA ASN A 15 1.68 -8.64 -8.49
C ASN A 15 1.62 -10.16 -8.71
N ASP A 16 2.62 -10.71 -9.39
CA ASP A 16 2.71 -12.14 -9.72
C ASP A 16 2.80 -13.05 -8.46
N LEU A 17 3.13 -12.47 -7.30
CA LEU A 17 3.27 -13.15 -6.02
C LEU A 17 1.98 -13.12 -5.18
N GLY A 18 0.86 -12.66 -5.75
CA GLY A 18 -0.45 -12.64 -5.08
C GLY A 18 -0.66 -11.48 -4.10
N GLY A 19 0.29 -10.56 -3.99
CA GLY A 19 0.14 -9.27 -3.32
C GLY A 19 -0.47 -8.20 -4.23
N LEU A 20 -0.68 -7.01 -3.66
CA LEU A 20 -1.10 -5.82 -4.39
C LEU A 20 0.00 -4.75 -4.28
N ALA A 21 0.51 -4.30 -5.41
CA ALA A 21 1.35 -3.12 -5.49
C ALA A 21 0.49 -1.87 -5.30
N VAL A 22 1.02 -0.92 -4.54
CA VAL A 22 0.41 0.38 -4.26
C VAL A 22 1.20 1.44 -5.02
N GLU A 23 0.51 2.13 -5.90
CA GLU A 23 1.09 3.21 -6.71
C GLU A 23 0.38 4.53 -6.39
N TRP A 24 1.14 5.62 -6.34
CA TRP A 24 0.61 6.97 -6.23
C TRP A 24 1.01 7.78 -7.46
N ASN A 25 0.04 8.23 -8.24
CA ASN A 25 0.26 8.94 -9.51
C ASN A 25 1.22 8.18 -10.46
N GLY A 26 1.07 6.86 -10.54
CA GLY A 26 1.91 5.97 -11.36
C GLY A 26 3.30 5.68 -10.78
N ILE A 27 3.61 6.19 -9.58
CA ILE A 27 4.87 5.91 -8.88
C ILE A 27 4.63 4.78 -7.89
N PHE A 28 5.39 3.70 -8.00
CA PHE A 28 5.39 2.63 -7.00
C PHE A 28 5.87 3.16 -5.64
N ILE A 29 4.99 3.07 -4.63
CA ILE A 29 5.25 3.55 -3.27
C ILE A 29 5.25 2.44 -2.21
N GLY A 30 4.79 1.24 -2.55
CA GLY A 30 4.78 0.12 -1.60
C GLY A 30 3.92 -1.04 -2.07
N TRP A 31 3.69 -2.01 -1.18
CA TRP A 31 2.86 -3.18 -1.47
C TRP A 31 2.18 -3.71 -0.21
N ILE A 32 1.08 -4.43 -0.43
CA ILE A 32 0.37 -5.17 0.60
C ILE A 32 0.28 -6.65 0.25
N HIS A 33 0.55 -7.52 1.22
CA HIS A 33 0.43 -8.97 1.07
C HIS A 33 -0.65 -9.50 2.01
N ALA A 34 -1.49 -10.41 1.52
CA ALA A 34 -2.53 -11.04 2.33
C ALA A 34 -1.90 -11.72 3.56
N SER A 35 -2.57 -11.58 4.70
CA SER A 35 -2.13 -12.18 5.96
C SER A 35 -3.24 -13.05 6.55
N ILE A 36 -3.55 -12.89 7.83
CA ILE A 36 -4.55 -13.69 8.54
C ILE A 36 -5.89 -12.94 8.50
N GLY A 37 -6.95 -13.63 8.06
CA GLY A 37 -8.30 -13.06 8.00
C GLY A 37 -8.42 -11.94 6.97
N ASP A 38 -8.97 -10.80 7.38
CA ASP A 38 -9.14 -9.59 6.56
C ASP A 38 -7.91 -8.65 6.60
N GLN A 39 -6.84 -9.09 7.24
CA GLN A 39 -5.65 -8.28 7.46
C GLN A 39 -4.57 -8.49 6.40
N TRP A 40 -3.84 -7.41 6.13
CA TRP A 40 -2.81 -7.29 5.13
C TRP A 40 -1.53 -6.76 5.76
N ASN A 41 -0.39 -7.39 5.46
CA ASN A 41 0.92 -6.85 5.81
C ASN A 41 1.24 -5.69 4.86
N ALA A 42 1.58 -4.52 5.41
CA ALA A 42 1.85 -3.31 4.66
C ALA A 42 3.35 -2.98 4.63
N TYR A 43 3.87 -2.70 3.44
CA TYR A 43 5.27 -2.34 3.21
C TYR A 43 5.36 -1.06 2.39
N VAL A 44 6.09 -0.07 2.89
CA VAL A 44 6.47 1.11 2.09
C VAL A 44 7.76 0.80 1.34
N ARG A 45 7.87 1.29 0.10
CA ARG A 45 9.07 1.16 -0.72
C ARG A 45 10.27 1.75 0.02
N GLY A 46 11.38 1.01 0.01
CA GLY A 46 12.66 1.49 0.56
C GLY A 46 13.28 2.59 -0.29
N LYS A 47 14.26 3.32 0.27
CA LYS A 47 14.90 4.46 -0.40
C LYS A 47 15.83 4.02 -1.53
N LYS A 48 16.35 2.80 -1.48
CA LYS A 48 17.28 2.26 -2.49
C LYS A 48 16.60 1.22 -3.37
N ASN A 49 17.04 1.13 -4.62
CA ASN A 49 16.64 0.03 -5.49
C ASN A 49 17.14 -1.30 -4.90
N GLY A 50 16.23 -2.27 -4.79
CA GLY A 50 16.50 -3.56 -4.16
C GLY A 50 16.25 -3.61 -2.65
N ASP A 51 15.89 -2.49 -2.01
CA ASP A 51 15.46 -2.53 -0.61
C ASP A 51 14.16 -3.37 -0.50
N PRO A 52 14.07 -4.30 0.46
CA PRO A 52 12.91 -5.14 0.68
C PRO A 52 11.69 -4.38 1.24
N GLY A 53 11.71 -3.05 1.22
CA GLY A 53 10.69 -2.19 1.82
C GLY A 53 10.77 -2.17 3.34
N ILE A 54 10.08 -1.19 3.94
CA ILE A 54 9.95 -1.06 5.39
C ILE A 54 8.57 -1.55 5.78
N MET A 55 8.50 -2.57 6.65
CA MET A 55 7.23 -3.06 7.17
C MET A 55 6.59 -2.01 8.07
N LEU A 56 5.37 -1.60 7.74
CA LEU A 56 4.59 -0.62 8.51
C LEU A 56 3.69 -1.29 9.55
N GLY A 57 3.36 -2.56 9.35
CA GLY A 57 2.51 -3.34 10.24
C GLY A 57 1.47 -4.15 9.47
N ARG A 58 0.40 -4.52 10.18
CA ARG A 58 -0.69 -5.32 9.67
C ARG A 58 -2.02 -4.63 9.94
N PHE A 59 -2.82 -4.44 8.90
CA PHE A 59 -4.04 -3.62 8.95
C PHE A 59 -5.12 -4.20 8.03
N THR A 60 -6.33 -3.66 8.08
CA THR A 60 -7.31 -3.89 7.00
C THR A 60 -6.74 -3.40 5.67
N LYS A 61 -7.27 -3.89 4.54
CA LYS A 61 -6.78 -3.51 3.20
C LYS A 61 -6.70 -1.99 3.02
N ASP A 62 -7.78 -1.28 3.35
CA ASP A 62 -7.87 0.17 3.18
C ASP A 62 -6.88 0.92 4.07
N GLU A 63 -6.76 0.52 5.34
CA GLU A 63 -5.82 1.14 6.27
C GLU A 63 -4.36 0.83 5.89
N ALA A 64 -4.07 -0.36 5.38
CA ALA A 64 -2.75 -0.73 4.89
C ALA A 64 -2.32 0.20 3.73
N VAL A 65 -3.22 0.43 2.77
CA VAL A 65 -2.98 1.36 1.66
C VAL A 65 -2.79 2.80 2.16
N ARG A 66 -3.63 3.25 3.10
CA ARG A 66 -3.51 4.58 3.72
C ARG A 66 -2.16 4.77 4.41
N ARG A 67 -1.71 3.78 5.19
CA ARG A 67 -0.42 3.81 5.90
C ARG A 67 0.76 3.90 4.94
N ILE A 68 0.72 3.15 3.83
CA ILE A 68 1.75 3.20 2.79
C ILE A 68 1.78 4.58 2.13
N ALA A 69 0.62 5.13 1.77
CA ALA A 69 0.53 6.47 1.18
C ALA A 69 1.12 7.53 2.11
N LEU A 70 0.73 7.55 3.40
CA LEU A 70 1.27 8.48 4.39
C LEU A 70 2.79 8.32 4.58
N ALA A 71 3.28 7.08 4.68
CA ALA A 71 4.71 6.82 4.80
C ALA A 71 5.51 7.25 3.56
N ALA A 72 4.88 7.23 2.38
CA ALA A 72 5.46 7.70 1.12
C ALA A 72 5.38 9.22 0.93
N GLY A 73 4.81 9.96 1.89
CA GLY A 73 4.70 11.42 1.83
C GLY A 73 3.44 11.93 1.11
N TRP A 74 2.42 11.09 0.92
CA TRP A 74 1.11 11.55 0.47
C TRP A 74 0.53 12.55 1.48
N PRO A 75 0.12 13.77 1.06
CA PRO A 75 -0.24 14.87 1.96
C PRO A 75 -1.56 14.70 2.71
N GLY A 76 -2.29 13.59 2.53
CA GLY A 76 -3.44 13.27 3.38
C GLY A 76 -4.76 13.92 3.01
N THR A 77 -4.93 14.45 1.80
CA THR A 77 -6.16 15.18 1.46
C THR A 77 -7.29 14.27 0.97
N GLU A 78 -8.34 14.24 1.79
CA GLU A 78 -9.66 13.61 1.61
C GLU A 78 -10.30 13.80 0.23
#